data_AF-A0A238HGI7-F1
#
_entry.id   AF-A0A238HGI7-F1
#
_cell.length_a   1.000
_cell.length_b   1.000
_cell.length_c   1.000
_cell.angle_alpha   90.00
_cell.angle_beta   90.00
_cell.angle_gamma   90.00
#
_symmetry.space_group_name_H-M   'P 1'
#
loop_
_entity.id
_entity.type
_entity.pdbx_description
1 polymer ?
#
loop_
_entity_poly.entity_id
_entity_poly.type
_entity_poly.pdbx_seq_one_letter_code
_entity_poly.pdbx_strand_id
1 'polypeptide(L)'
;MERRRLTDIFSNNNYLIFLKQTCNYQKFCQRATDAPFLLCTEKQPENQPNPKNTPMSTRKKQRQQQNRNALATQRILMFWLPLAAVIFGLVYWTQSRYDSKRETLASFDRLNHWRRQAGVTEFTPSETLAQSAQNHALYLTKNADGHEENHPSNPHFTGKEPQERATKVGYPAPMVENLTQSNLPRSGKASVDSLMTAIYHRLALLNPDHDEAGAAWENDGDNAFVVNQGSSYDREICSQETAGQKRYVLTTQCNGEKREIPMDEPPPSEHIAVKYPIGSGIDPSYDGKEVPSPVPDLGKTGNPISIAFYGETSPIRVESYKLTSPKGEVSNTRMLDASNDPNRLLTETQFVLFPVKPLEYNTEYTVEFTYLQDNQRKTETWTFRTRRKRGLFDF
;
A
#
# COMPACT_ATOMS: atom_id res chain seq x y z
N MET A 1 -23.53 54.41 8.93
CA MET A 1 -24.93 54.56 8.49
C MET A 1 -25.28 53.36 7.61
N GLU A 2 -26.49 52.80 7.81
CA GLU A 2 -27.27 51.89 6.93
C GLU A 2 -26.71 50.50 6.56
N ARG A 3 -27.36 49.38 7.00
CA ARG A 3 -28.54 48.65 6.42
C ARG A 3 -28.19 47.96 5.07
N ARG A 4 -28.41 46.67 4.79
CA ARG A 4 -29.57 45.77 5.02
C ARG A 4 -29.19 44.27 4.94
N ARG A 5 -30.05 43.41 5.50
CA ARG A 5 -30.21 41.95 5.25
C ARG A 5 -31.10 41.68 4.03
N LEU A 6 -31.02 40.45 3.48
CA LEU A 6 -32.10 39.43 3.29
C LEU A 6 -31.53 38.27 2.41
N THR A 7 -31.35 37.03 2.91
CA THR A 7 -32.24 35.81 2.77
C THR A 7 -32.50 35.41 1.31
N ASP A 8 -32.53 34.16 0.85
CA ASP A 8 -32.45 32.77 1.34
C ASP A 8 -32.32 31.88 0.07
N ILE A 9 -32.09 30.55 0.22
CA ILE A 9 -32.84 29.43 -0.41
C ILE A 9 -31.96 28.16 -0.64
N PHE A 10 -32.22 27.14 0.20
CA PHE A 10 -32.27 25.67 -0.05
C PHE A 10 -31.00 24.93 -0.59
N SER A 11 -30.64 23.68 -0.25
CA SER A 11 -31.21 22.55 0.50
C SER A 11 -30.16 21.42 0.64
N ASN A 12 -30.42 20.48 1.56
CA ASN A 12 -29.95 19.08 1.68
C ASN A 12 -28.61 18.82 2.40
N ASN A 13 -28.55 18.31 3.64
CA ASN A 13 -28.99 17.04 4.26
C ASN A 13 -28.24 15.76 3.83
N ASN A 14 -27.88 14.98 4.86
CA ASN A 14 -27.30 13.62 4.93
C ASN A 14 -25.75 13.63 5.06
N TYR A 15 -25.09 13.17 6.13
CA TYR A 15 -25.37 12.11 7.11
C TYR A 15 -24.71 12.45 8.47
N LEU A 16 -25.52 12.66 9.51
CA LEU A 16 -25.09 12.57 10.91
C LEU A 16 -26.16 11.74 11.64
N ILE A 17 -26.07 10.42 11.45
CA ILE A 17 -26.87 9.43 12.16
C ILE A 17 -25.92 8.77 13.15
N PHE A 18 -26.06 9.08 14.43
CA PHE A 18 -26.26 8.13 15.53
C PHE A 18 -26.18 8.89 16.87
N LEU A 19 -27.15 8.61 17.75
CA LEU A 19 -27.29 9.05 19.15
C LEU A 19 -28.04 10.37 19.45
N LYS A 20 -29.32 10.46 19.09
CA LYS A 20 -30.32 11.21 19.88
C LYS A 20 -31.71 10.55 19.86
N GLN A 21 -32.03 9.84 20.94
CA GLN A 21 -33.37 9.60 21.51
C GLN A 21 -33.08 8.95 22.88
N THR A 22 -33.30 9.58 24.04
CA THR A 22 -34.57 10.06 24.59
C THR A 22 -34.35 11.15 25.66
N CYS A 23 -34.90 12.35 25.47
CA CYS A 23 -35.25 13.26 26.57
C CYS A 23 -36.27 14.29 26.05
N ASN A 24 -37.48 14.25 26.60
CA ASN A 24 -38.60 15.10 26.20
C ASN A 24 -38.97 16.01 27.39
N TYR A 25 -38.49 17.26 27.39
CA TYR A 25 -38.95 18.33 28.29
C TYR A 25 -38.87 19.67 27.55
N GLN A 26 -40.02 20.34 27.34
CA GLN A 26 -40.10 21.70 26.79
C GLN A 26 -40.07 22.72 27.94
N LYS A 27 -39.13 23.68 27.90
CA LYS A 27 -39.13 24.88 28.76
C LYS A 27 -39.74 26.06 27.98
N PHE A 28 -40.69 26.78 28.57
CA PHE A 28 -41.16 28.07 28.08
C PHE A 28 -40.48 29.17 28.89
N CYS A 29 -39.80 30.11 28.24
CA CYS A 29 -39.29 31.32 28.88
C CYS A 29 -39.84 32.52 28.11
N GLN A 30 -40.49 33.46 28.82
CA GLN A 30 -40.95 34.73 28.26
C GLN A 30 -40.21 35.89 28.94
N ARG A 31 -39.94 36.94 28.16
CA ARG A 31 -39.26 38.16 28.59
C ARG A 31 -40.31 39.10 29.20
N ALA A 32 -40.33 39.26 30.52
CA ALA A 32 -41.08 40.35 31.15
C ALA A 32 -40.30 41.66 30.93
N THR A 33 -41.01 42.73 30.58
CA THR A 33 -40.41 43.93 29.97
C THR A 33 -39.58 44.83 30.88
N ASP A 34 -39.38 44.53 32.17
CA ASP A 34 -38.59 45.40 33.08
C ASP A 34 -37.74 44.64 34.13
N ALA A 35 -37.06 43.53 33.75
CA ALA A 35 -36.05 42.89 34.62
C ALA A 35 -34.85 42.32 33.82
N PRO A 36 -33.60 42.41 34.33
CA PRO A 36 -32.39 42.03 33.59
C PRO A 36 -32.06 40.52 33.61
N PHE A 37 -32.94 39.66 34.11
CA PHE A 37 -32.73 38.20 34.14
C PHE A 37 -33.97 37.41 33.68
N LEU A 38 -33.74 36.35 32.90
CA LEU A 38 -34.75 35.37 32.48
C LEU A 38 -35.19 34.52 33.67
N LEU A 39 -36.37 34.78 34.22
CA LEU A 39 -37.05 33.90 35.18
C LEU A 39 -37.85 32.85 34.39
N CYS A 40 -37.36 31.61 34.36
CA CYS A 40 -38.14 30.48 33.84
C CYS A 40 -38.84 29.80 35.02
N THR A 41 -40.14 30.03 35.18
CA THR A 41 -40.97 29.32 36.15
C THR A 41 -41.61 28.11 35.50
N GLU A 42 -41.55 26.97 36.18
CA GLU A 42 -42.20 25.73 35.76
C GLU A 42 -43.72 25.91 35.86
N LYS A 43 -44.39 26.10 34.72
CA LYS A 43 -45.85 26.08 34.69
C LYS A 43 -46.26 24.62 34.78
N GLN A 44 -46.75 24.19 35.95
CA GLN A 44 -47.47 22.93 36.05
C GLN A 44 -48.61 22.96 35.02
N PRO A 45 -48.79 21.92 34.19
CA PRO A 45 -50.01 21.78 33.42
C PRO A 45 -51.16 21.56 34.41
N GLU A 46 -51.87 22.64 34.71
CA GLU A 46 -53.18 22.66 35.32
C GLU A 46 -54.17 22.03 34.33
N ASN A 47 -54.25 20.70 34.39
CA ASN A 47 -55.39 19.83 34.11
C ASN A 47 -54.88 18.41 33.88
N GLN A 48 -54.42 17.76 34.96
CA GLN A 48 -54.50 16.31 35.03
C GLN A 48 -55.93 15.97 35.48
N PRO A 49 -56.74 15.23 34.69
CA PRO A 49 -57.99 14.72 35.20
C PRO A 49 -57.68 13.79 36.38
N ASN A 50 -58.36 14.05 37.51
CA ASN A 50 -58.41 13.23 38.71
C ASN A 50 -58.30 11.73 38.35
N PRO A 51 -57.40 10.94 39.00
CA PRO A 51 -57.07 9.56 38.60
C PRO A 51 -58.22 8.55 38.62
N LYS A 52 -59.46 8.99 38.80
CA LYS A 52 -60.66 8.17 38.69
C LYS A 52 -61.26 8.11 37.28
N ASN A 53 -60.94 9.00 36.33
CA ASN A 53 -61.62 9.04 35.01
C ASN A 53 -60.69 9.11 33.78
N THR A 54 -59.57 8.37 33.76
CA THR A 54 -58.89 8.08 32.48
C THR A 54 -59.58 6.88 31.82
N PRO A 55 -60.08 6.95 30.57
CA PRO A 55 -60.67 5.79 29.91
C PRO A 55 -59.70 4.61 29.94
N MET A 56 -60.19 3.42 30.28
CA MET A 56 -59.35 2.22 30.44
C MET A 56 -58.52 1.92 29.17
N SER A 57 -58.98 2.37 27.99
CA SER A 57 -58.27 2.23 26.71
C SER A 57 -56.99 3.07 26.63
N THR A 58 -56.96 4.29 27.17
CA THR A 58 -55.79 5.19 27.15
C THR A 58 -54.71 4.74 28.14
N ARG A 59 -55.09 4.25 29.32
CA ARG A 59 -54.17 3.62 30.30
C ARG A 59 -53.57 2.32 29.78
N LYS A 60 -54.36 1.49 29.07
CA LYS A 60 -53.86 0.28 28.40
C LYS A 60 -52.85 0.63 27.31
N LYS A 61 -53.13 1.62 26.45
CA LYS A 61 -52.19 2.08 25.41
C LYS A 61 -50.89 2.62 25.99
N GLN A 62 -50.93 3.42 27.07
CA GLN A 62 -49.73 3.93 27.73
C GLN A 62 -48.90 2.81 28.39
N ARG A 63 -49.51 1.86 29.09
CA ARG A 63 -48.82 0.68 29.65
C ARG A 63 -48.22 -0.20 28.55
N GLN A 64 -48.91 -0.37 27.43
CA GLN A 64 -48.43 -1.17 26.31
C GLN A 64 -47.25 -0.49 25.58
N GLN A 65 -47.27 0.84 25.47
CA GLN A 65 -46.14 1.64 24.97
C GLN A 65 -44.94 1.57 25.93
N GLN A 66 -45.15 1.71 27.24
CA GLN A 66 -44.10 1.56 28.25
C GLN A 66 -43.49 0.16 28.26
N ASN A 67 -44.31 -0.89 28.17
CA ASN A 67 -43.82 -2.27 28.08
C ASN A 67 -43.05 -2.53 26.79
N ARG A 68 -43.49 -1.97 25.65
CA ARG A 68 -42.74 -2.04 24.37
C ARG A 68 -41.40 -1.32 24.46
N ASN A 69 -41.36 -0.15 25.07
CA ASN A 69 -40.11 0.59 25.29
C ASN A 69 -39.20 -0.18 26.25
N ALA A 70 -39.71 -0.74 27.35
CA ALA A 70 -38.93 -1.54 28.30
C ALA A 70 -38.36 -2.81 27.64
N LEU A 71 -39.16 -3.52 26.83
CA LEU A 71 -38.71 -4.68 26.06
C LEU A 71 -37.66 -4.31 24.99
N ALA A 72 -37.79 -3.14 24.36
CA ALA A 72 -36.80 -2.62 23.41
C ALA A 72 -35.49 -2.25 24.12
N THR A 73 -35.55 -1.56 25.26
CA THR A 73 -34.38 -1.23 26.09
C THR A 73 -33.70 -2.49 26.62
N GLN A 74 -34.47 -3.50 27.03
CA GLN A 74 -33.94 -4.79 27.49
C GLN A 74 -33.27 -5.58 26.36
N ARG A 75 -33.81 -5.55 25.14
CA ARG A 75 -33.15 -6.13 23.95
C ARG A 75 -31.85 -5.42 23.58
N ILE A 76 -31.81 -4.09 23.68
CA ILE A 76 -30.59 -3.31 23.43
C ILE A 76 -29.52 -3.65 24.46
N LEU A 77 -29.88 -3.68 25.75
CA LEU A 77 -28.96 -3.99 26.84
C LEU A 77 -28.45 -5.43 26.82
N MET A 78 -29.31 -6.41 26.54
CA MET A 78 -28.95 -7.84 26.64
C MET A 78 -28.33 -8.42 25.37
N PHE A 79 -28.60 -7.86 24.19
CA PHE A 79 -28.13 -8.44 22.93
C PHE A 79 -27.26 -7.46 22.12
N TRP A 80 -27.69 -6.22 21.93
CA TRP A 80 -26.99 -5.29 21.04
C TRP A 80 -25.76 -4.64 21.67
N LEU A 81 -25.81 -4.27 22.95
CA LEU A 81 -24.67 -3.74 23.69
C LEU A 81 -23.52 -4.75 23.86
N PRO A 82 -23.76 -6.00 24.30
CA PRO A 82 -22.69 -7.01 24.36
C PRO A 82 -22.19 -7.40 22.97
N LEU A 83 -23.05 -7.47 21.95
CA LEU A 83 -22.61 -7.70 20.57
C LEU A 83 -21.74 -6.56 20.06
N ALA A 84 -22.13 -5.31 20.29
CA ALA A 84 -21.31 -4.15 19.96
C ALA A 84 -20.00 -4.17 20.75
N ALA A 85 -20.00 -4.47 22.04
CA ALA A 85 -18.79 -4.58 22.85
C ALA A 85 -17.86 -5.71 22.37
N VAL A 86 -18.40 -6.83 21.90
CA VAL A 86 -17.61 -7.91 21.27
C VAL A 86 -17.05 -7.45 19.92
N ILE A 87 -17.84 -6.77 19.09
CA ILE A 87 -17.38 -6.23 17.80
C ILE A 87 -16.30 -5.15 18.01
N PHE A 88 -16.52 -4.18 18.90
CA PHE A 88 -15.54 -3.17 19.27
C PHE A 88 -14.31 -3.80 19.93
N GLY A 89 -14.50 -4.82 20.77
CA GLY A 89 -13.41 -5.60 21.36
C GLY A 89 -12.58 -6.31 20.30
N LEU A 90 -13.21 -6.93 19.29
CA LEU A 90 -12.56 -7.56 18.15
C LEU A 90 -11.86 -6.55 17.24
N VAL A 91 -12.46 -5.39 16.98
CA VAL A 91 -11.83 -4.31 16.19
C VAL A 91 -10.62 -3.74 16.94
N TYR A 92 -10.75 -3.49 18.25
CA TYR A 92 -9.64 -3.03 19.08
C TYR A 92 -8.52 -4.08 19.15
N TRP A 93 -8.87 -5.36 19.30
CA TRP A 93 -7.91 -6.48 19.27
C TRP A 93 -7.25 -6.73 17.92
N THR A 94 -7.89 -6.33 16.81
CA THR A 94 -7.31 -6.50 15.47
C THR A 94 -6.41 -5.34 15.09
N GLN A 95 -6.74 -4.10 15.49
CA GLN A 95 -5.85 -2.95 15.31
C GLN A 95 -4.61 -3.03 16.20
N SER A 96 -4.72 -3.58 17.42
CA SER A 96 -3.57 -3.77 18.31
C SER A 96 -2.55 -4.83 17.84
N ARG A 97 -2.81 -5.54 16.73
CA ARG A 97 -1.87 -6.54 16.17
C ARG A 97 -0.83 -5.96 15.22
N TYR A 98 -1.07 -4.80 14.64
CA TYR A 98 -0.15 -4.19 13.68
C TYR A 98 0.88 -3.33 14.41
N ASP A 99 1.90 -4.00 14.94
CA ASP A 99 3.10 -3.34 15.45
C ASP A 99 4.02 -2.98 14.27
N SER A 100 4.29 -1.69 14.09
CA SER A 100 5.07 -1.17 12.94
C SER A 100 6.43 -1.86 12.80
N LYS A 101 7.16 -2.08 13.91
CA LYS A 101 8.48 -2.73 13.88
C LYS A 101 8.35 -4.19 13.46
N ARG A 102 7.35 -4.90 13.97
CA ARG A 102 7.08 -6.29 13.61
C ARG A 102 6.69 -6.42 12.15
N GLU A 103 5.83 -5.54 11.63
CA GLU A 103 5.43 -5.54 10.23
C GLU A 103 6.59 -5.16 9.32
N THR A 104 7.44 -4.22 9.73
CA THR A 104 8.67 -3.85 9.02
C THR A 104 9.60 -5.06 8.89
N LEU A 105 9.91 -5.73 10.01
CA LEU A 105 10.74 -6.94 10.00
C LEU A 105 10.12 -8.04 9.13
N ALA A 106 8.82 -8.28 9.30
CA ALA A 106 8.09 -9.27 8.51
C ALA A 106 8.12 -8.98 7.00
N SER A 107 8.10 -7.70 6.61
CA SER A 107 8.24 -7.24 5.23
C SER A 107 9.65 -7.51 4.71
N PHE A 108 10.66 -7.10 5.47
CA PHE A 108 12.06 -7.28 5.08
C PHE A 108 12.42 -8.76 4.89
N ASP A 109 12.01 -9.61 5.84
CA ASP A 109 12.15 -11.08 5.73
C ASP A 109 11.42 -11.64 4.51
N ARG A 110 10.24 -11.09 4.18
CA ARG A 110 9.46 -11.52 3.02
C ARG A 110 10.13 -11.12 1.71
N LEU A 111 10.73 -9.94 1.65
CA LEU A 111 11.49 -9.47 0.49
C LEU A 111 12.74 -10.33 0.27
N ASN A 112 13.51 -10.58 1.33
CA ASN A 112 14.69 -11.46 1.24
C ASN A 112 14.33 -12.90 0.89
N HIS A 113 13.17 -13.39 1.35
CA HIS A 113 12.64 -14.69 0.88
C HIS A 113 12.45 -14.72 -0.64
N TRP A 114 11.87 -13.67 -1.23
CA TRP A 114 11.67 -13.58 -2.67
C TRP A 114 12.98 -13.42 -3.44
N ARG A 115 13.91 -12.61 -2.93
CA ARG A 115 15.25 -12.44 -3.50
C ARG A 115 16.01 -13.76 -3.54
N ARG A 116 16.06 -14.48 -2.41
CA ARG A 116 16.65 -15.83 -2.33
C ARG A 116 16.02 -16.79 -3.32
N GLN A 117 14.69 -16.79 -3.44
CA GLN A 117 14.01 -17.67 -4.41
C GLN A 117 14.37 -17.31 -5.85
N ALA A 118 14.50 -16.02 -6.19
CA ALA A 118 14.91 -15.54 -7.50
C ALA A 118 16.41 -15.75 -7.80
N GLY A 119 17.19 -16.20 -6.82
CA GLY A 119 18.63 -16.44 -6.95
C GLY A 119 19.48 -15.17 -6.88
N VAL A 120 18.94 -14.08 -6.33
CA VAL A 120 19.69 -12.83 -6.10
C VAL A 120 20.03 -12.67 -4.62
N THR A 121 21.15 -12.00 -4.34
CA THR A 121 21.69 -11.78 -2.99
C THR A 121 20.65 -11.15 -2.07
N GLU A 122 20.52 -11.64 -0.83
CA GLU A 122 19.65 -11.03 0.17
C GLU A 122 20.13 -9.65 0.55
N PHE A 123 19.21 -8.72 0.80
CA PHE A 123 19.58 -7.40 1.29
C PHE A 123 20.12 -7.48 2.71
N THR A 124 21.25 -6.82 2.92
CA THR A 124 21.75 -6.46 4.24
C THR A 124 20.96 -5.26 4.77
N PRO A 125 20.50 -5.28 6.05
CA PRO A 125 19.81 -4.14 6.63
C PRO A 125 20.71 -2.89 6.69
N SER A 126 20.20 -1.76 6.19
CA SER A 126 20.85 -0.45 6.25
C SER A 126 20.04 0.49 7.15
N GLU A 127 20.64 0.95 8.25
CA GLU A 127 19.99 1.85 9.20
C GLU A 127 19.68 3.23 8.57
N THR A 128 20.55 3.74 7.70
CA THR A 128 20.36 5.02 7.01
C THR A 128 19.20 4.94 6.02
N LEU A 129 19.15 3.89 5.20
CA LEU A 129 18.01 3.67 4.29
C LEU A 129 16.71 3.40 5.07
N ALA A 130 16.78 2.73 6.22
CA ALA A 130 15.61 2.47 7.06
C ALA A 130 15.06 3.77 7.67
N GLN A 131 15.93 4.68 8.09
CA GLN A 131 15.52 6.00 8.56
C GLN A 131 14.87 6.82 7.44
N SER A 132 15.42 6.79 6.22
CA SER A 132 14.80 7.43 5.05
C SER A 132 13.41 6.85 4.76
N ALA A 133 13.30 5.52 4.71
CA ALA A 133 12.05 4.82 4.48
C ALA A 133 11.00 5.13 5.55
N GLN A 134 11.41 5.19 6.83
CA GLN A 134 10.51 5.52 7.94
C GLN A 134 9.99 6.95 7.87
N ASN A 135 10.86 7.92 7.57
CA ASN A 135 10.44 9.31 7.40
C ASN A 135 9.38 9.42 6.30
N HIS A 136 9.61 8.77 5.16
CA HIS A 136 8.67 8.81 4.04
C HIS A 136 7.38 8.00 4.32
N ALA A 137 7.47 6.84 4.99
CA ALA A 137 6.28 6.09 5.38
C ALA A 137 5.38 6.92 6.32
N LEU A 138 5.94 7.64 7.29
CA LEU A 138 5.21 8.56 8.17
C LEU A 138 4.63 9.78 7.41
N TYR A 139 5.34 10.26 6.38
CA TYR A 139 4.80 11.28 5.49
C TYR A 139 3.54 10.78 4.78
N LEU A 140 3.62 9.56 4.24
CA LEU A 140 2.58 8.90 3.46
C LEU A 140 1.34 8.52 4.28
N THR A 141 1.43 8.38 5.60
CA THR A 141 0.22 8.16 6.41
C THR A 141 -0.69 9.39 6.49
N LYS A 142 -0.17 10.57 6.12
CA LYS A 142 -0.87 11.87 6.13
C LYS A 142 -1.14 12.43 4.74
N ASN A 143 -0.26 12.17 3.77
CA ASN A 143 -0.35 12.69 2.41
C ASN A 143 -0.09 11.58 1.39
N ALA A 144 -1.05 11.31 0.51
CA ALA A 144 -0.99 10.22 -0.47
C ALA A 144 -0.29 10.59 -1.79
N ASP A 145 0.94 11.08 -1.68
CA ASP A 145 1.67 11.65 -2.82
C ASP A 145 2.52 10.64 -3.61
N GLY A 146 2.56 9.37 -3.20
CA GLY A 146 3.39 8.35 -3.84
C GLY A 146 4.89 8.58 -3.56
N HIS A 147 5.73 8.56 -4.60
CA HIS A 147 7.19 8.66 -4.44
C HIS A 147 7.70 10.07 -4.08
N GLU A 148 6.87 11.08 -4.29
CA GLU A 148 7.21 12.47 -4.02
C GLU A 148 6.68 12.92 -2.65
N GLU A 149 7.30 13.94 -2.07
CA GLU A 149 6.72 14.72 -0.98
C GLU A 149 6.36 16.12 -1.49
N ASN A 150 5.07 16.39 -1.73
CA ASN A 150 4.63 17.66 -2.33
C ASN A 150 4.09 18.68 -1.31
N HIS A 151 4.09 18.32 -0.03
CA HIS A 151 3.52 19.12 1.06
C HIS A 151 4.56 19.46 2.13
N PRO A 152 5.30 20.58 2.00
CA PRO A 152 6.28 21.03 3.00
C PRO A 152 5.72 21.31 4.40
N SER A 153 4.39 21.48 4.52
CA SER A 153 3.71 21.65 5.81
C SER A 153 3.52 20.34 6.58
N ASN A 154 3.73 19.19 5.95
CA ASN A 154 3.67 17.90 6.64
C ASN A 154 4.86 17.81 7.62
N PRO A 155 4.63 17.48 8.91
CA PRO A 155 5.71 17.41 9.90
C PRO A 155 6.78 16.34 9.61
N HIS A 156 6.49 15.39 8.72
CA HIS A 156 7.43 14.35 8.27
C HIS A 156 8.10 14.69 6.93
N PHE A 157 7.88 15.89 6.38
CA PHE A 157 8.55 16.31 5.15
C PHE A 157 10.07 16.32 5.33
N THR A 158 10.75 15.54 4.50
CA THR A 158 12.20 15.40 4.49
C THR A 158 12.84 15.83 3.18
N GLY A 159 12.15 15.73 2.04
CA GLY A 159 12.68 16.10 0.72
C GLY A 159 11.74 15.63 -0.37
N LYS A 160 11.70 16.34 -1.50
CA LYS A 160 10.69 16.08 -2.54
C LYS A 160 10.94 14.72 -3.19
N GLU A 161 12.17 14.48 -3.63
CA GLU A 161 12.54 13.27 -4.37
C GLU A 161 13.14 12.20 -3.43
N PRO A 162 13.01 10.89 -3.75
CA PRO A 162 13.59 9.82 -2.92
C PRO A 162 15.07 10.05 -2.59
N GLN A 163 15.87 10.42 -3.60
CA GLN A 163 17.31 10.67 -3.42
C GLN A 163 17.60 11.81 -2.43
N GLU A 164 16.81 12.89 -2.46
CA GLU A 164 16.96 14.00 -1.51
C GLU A 164 16.73 13.55 -0.07
N ARG A 165 15.71 12.70 0.16
CA ARG A 165 15.40 12.13 1.47
C ARG A 165 16.51 11.21 1.98
N ALA A 166 17.05 10.37 1.11
CA ALA A 166 18.18 9.50 1.43
C ALA A 166 19.45 10.29 1.77
N THR A 167 19.80 11.29 0.95
CA THR A 167 20.95 12.15 1.21
C THR A 167 20.79 12.95 2.50
N LYS A 168 19.59 13.42 2.83
CA LYS A 168 19.33 14.13 4.11
C LYS A 168 19.62 13.31 5.35
N VAL A 169 19.41 11.99 5.30
CA VAL A 169 19.75 11.07 6.40
C VAL A 169 21.17 10.49 6.29
N GLY A 170 21.98 11.01 5.37
CA GLY A 170 23.39 10.66 5.21
C GLY A 170 23.66 9.46 4.31
N TYR A 171 22.72 9.03 3.47
CA TYR A 171 22.98 8.04 2.44
C TYR A 171 23.50 8.72 1.15
N PRO A 172 24.79 8.53 0.79
CA PRO A 172 25.41 9.34 -0.24
C PRO A 172 25.21 8.80 -1.66
N ALA A 173 24.93 7.51 -1.83
CA ALA A 173 24.86 6.87 -3.14
C ALA A 173 23.47 6.95 -3.78
N PRO A 174 23.36 6.65 -5.10
CA PRO A 174 22.07 6.47 -5.75
C PRO A 174 21.26 5.36 -5.07
N MET A 175 19.96 5.54 -4.96
CA MET A 175 19.06 4.54 -4.39
C MET A 175 17.74 4.47 -5.16
N VAL A 176 17.02 3.37 -4.98
CA VAL A 176 15.67 3.17 -5.53
C VAL A 176 14.68 2.93 -4.41
N GLU A 177 13.49 3.52 -4.53
CA GLU A 177 12.38 3.37 -3.60
C GLU A 177 11.27 2.52 -4.21
N ASN A 178 10.66 1.66 -3.39
CA ASN A 178 9.40 1.00 -3.69
C ASN A 178 8.44 1.23 -2.54
N LEU A 179 7.16 1.46 -2.84
CA LEU A 179 6.16 1.71 -1.81
C LEU A 179 4.80 1.12 -2.11
N THR A 180 4.06 0.79 -1.06
CA THR A 180 2.62 0.63 -1.14
C THR A 180 1.95 1.65 -0.23
N GLN A 181 0.78 2.11 -0.66
CA GLN A 181 -0.05 3.00 0.11
C GLN A 181 -1.51 2.56 0.05
N SER A 182 -2.21 2.64 1.17
CA SER A 182 -3.58 2.18 1.29
C SER A 182 -4.27 2.85 2.47
N ASN A 183 -5.53 3.25 2.29
CA ASN A 183 -6.40 3.71 3.39
C ASN A 183 -6.99 2.55 4.21
N LEU A 184 -6.67 1.30 3.84
CA LEU A 184 -7.07 0.08 4.55
C LEU A 184 -5.82 -0.63 5.10
N PRO A 185 -5.88 -1.18 6.32
CA PRO A 185 -4.75 -1.91 6.90
C PRO A 185 -4.33 -3.09 6.03
N ARG A 186 -3.05 -3.13 5.66
CA ARG A 186 -2.42 -4.23 4.92
C ARG A 186 -1.17 -4.66 5.65
N SER A 187 -1.00 -5.96 5.91
CA SER A 187 0.22 -6.45 6.53
C SER A 187 1.43 -6.18 5.65
N GLY A 188 2.59 -6.00 6.28
CA GLY A 188 3.85 -5.76 5.60
C GLY A 188 4.20 -6.86 4.60
N LYS A 189 3.99 -8.13 4.97
CA LYS A 189 4.15 -9.27 4.04
C LYS A 189 3.25 -9.14 2.81
N ALA A 190 1.99 -8.74 3.01
CA ALA A 190 1.08 -8.55 1.89
C ALA A 190 1.49 -7.35 1.03
N SER A 191 2.04 -6.27 1.60
CA SER A 191 2.57 -5.14 0.84
C SER A 191 3.71 -5.58 -0.08
N VAL A 192 4.69 -6.32 0.46
CA VAL A 192 5.78 -6.90 -0.34
C VAL A 192 5.25 -7.83 -1.42
N ASP A 193 4.33 -8.73 -1.09
CA ASP A 193 3.73 -9.64 -2.07
C ASP A 193 3.01 -8.88 -3.21
N SER A 194 2.39 -7.72 -2.92
CA SER A 194 1.82 -6.85 -3.96
C SER A 194 2.88 -6.30 -4.88
N LEU A 195 3.95 -5.73 -4.31
CA LEU A 195 5.05 -5.14 -5.08
C LEU A 195 5.69 -6.19 -5.98
N MET A 196 5.81 -7.43 -5.49
CA MET A 196 6.30 -8.54 -6.28
C MET A 196 5.35 -8.97 -7.41
N THR A 197 4.10 -8.51 -7.47
CA THR A 197 3.21 -8.71 -8.64
C THR A 197 3.24 -7.54 -9.63
N ALA A 198 3.69 -6.36 -9.19
CA ALA A 198 3.81 -5.13 -9.96
C ALA A 198 5.18 -5.11 -10.65
N ILE A 199 5.22 -4.93 -11.97
CA ILE A 199 6.41 -5.30 -12.76
C ILE A 199 7.58 -4.34 -12.60
N TYR A 200 7.32 -3.03 -12.58
CA TYR A 200 8.39 -2.05 -12.42
C TYR A 200 8.96 -2.14 -11.01
N HIS A 201 8.09 -2.31 -10.02
CA HIS A 201 8.50 -2.50 -8.64
C HIS A 201 9.30 -3.78 -8.45
N ARG A 202 8.84 -4.91 -9.01
CA ARG A 202 9.55 -6.18 -8.95
C ARG A 202 10.94 -6.09 -9.56
N LEU A 203 11.06 -5.50 -10.75
CA LEU A 203 12.34 -5.37 -11.45
C LEU A 203 13.33 -4.57 -10.62
N ALA A 204 12.88 -3.49 -9.96
CA ALA A 204 13.67 -2.78 -8.97
C ALA A 204 14.05 -3.70 -7.79
N LEU A 205 13.07 -4.31 -7.11
CA LEU A 205 13.28 -5.13 -5.91
C LEU A 205 14.17 -6.37 -6.11
N LEU A 206 14.27 -6.87 -7.35
CA LEU A 206 15.11 -8.00 -7.73
C LEU A 206 16.38 -7.60 -8.48
N ASN A 207 16.72 -6.31 -8.52
CA ASN A 207 18.00 -5.87 -9.10
C ASN A 207 19.17 -6.51 -8.31
N PRO A 208 20.05 -7.28 -8.96
CA PRO A 208 21.20 -7.91 -8.31
C PRO A 208 22.33 -6.92 -7.98
N ASP A 209 22.36 -5.74 -8.61
CA ASP A 209 23.38 -4.72 -8.33
C ASP A 209 23.13 -3.99 -6.98
N HIS A 210 21.98 -4.24 -6.34
CA HIS A 210 21.68 -3.77 -4.99
C HIS A 210 21.81 -4.91 -3.98
N ASP A 211 22.45 -4.64 -2.85
CA ASP A 211 22.79 -5.61 -1.81
C ASP A 211 22.47 -5.12 -0.38
N GLU A 212 22.02 -3.87 -0.23
CA GLU A 212 21.54 -3.31 1.03
C GLU A 212 20.19 -2.62 0.88
N ALA A 213 19.38 -2.67 1.94
CA ALA A 213 18.08 -2.00 1.97
C ALA A 213 17.65 -1.63 3.37
N GLY A 214 16.77 -0.65 3.47
CA GLY A 214 16.03 -0.32 4.68
C GLY A 214 14.55 -0.16 4.35
N ALA A 215 13.70 -0.63 5.26
CA ALA A 215 12.25 -0.61 5.06
C ALA A 215 11.54 -0.06 6.29
N ALA A 216 10.32 0.42 6.08
CA ALA A 216 9.42 0.85 7.15
C ALA A 216 7.97 0.56 6.77
N TRP A 217 7.19 0.18 7.77
CA TRP A 217 5.74 0.04 7.67
C TRP A 217 5.11 0.94 8.72
N GLU A 218 4.24 1.85 8.30
CA GLU A 218 3.57 2.81 9.19
C GLU A 218 2.06 2.79 8.98
N ASN A 219 1.34 3.08 10.06
CA ASN A 219 -0.12 3.10 10.07
C ASN A 219 -0.60 4.13 11.10
N ASP A 220 -0.76 5.37 10.61
CA ASP A 220 -1.29 6.50 11.38
C ASP A 220 -2.29 7.27 10.49
N GLY A 221 -3.52 6.75 10.42
CA GLY A 221 -4.50 7.16 9.41
C GLY A 221 -4.43 6.22 8.22
N ASP A 222 -3.68 6.61 7.19
CA ASP A 222 -3.37 5.72 6.07
C ASP A 222 -2.21 4.78 6.42
N ASN A 223 -2.16 3.65 5.73
CA ASN A 223 -1.08 2.69 5.79
C ASN A 223 -0.08 2.91 4.65
N ALA A 224 1.21 2.93 4.99
CA ALA A 224 2.29 2.99 4.04
C ALA A 224 3.35 1.93 4.35
N PHE A 225 3.84 1.26 3.32
CA PHE A 225 5.07 0.48 3.37
C PHE A 225 6.05 1.09 2.38
N VAL A 226 7.27 1.37 2.82
CA VAL A 226 8.35 1.92 1.99
C VAL A 226 9.58 1.04 2.16
N VAL A 227 10.27 0.75 1.06
CA VAL A 227 11.60 0.13 1.07
C VAL A 227 12.51 0.91 0.14
N ASN A 228 13.64 1.35 0.69
CA ASN A 228 14.71 2.01 -0.02
C ASN A 228 15.88 1.04 -0.10
N GLN A 229 16.45 0.88 -1.29
CA GLN A 229 17.51 -0.07 -1.57
C GLN A 229 18.63 0.57 -2.38
N GLY A 230 19.84 0.08 -2.20
CA GLY A 230 21.02 0.57 -2.92
C GLY A 230 22.16 -0.42 -2.90
N SER A 231 23.33 0.04 -3.32
CA SER A 231 24.56 -0.73 -3.38
C SER A 231 25.53 -0.26 -2.29
N SER A 232 25.97 -1.19 -1.46
CA SER A 232 26.98 -0.95 -0.42
C SER A 232 28.31 -0.51 -1.05
N TYR A 233 28.64 -1.06 -2.23
CA TYR A 233 29.78 -0.64 -3.04
C TYR A 233 29.64 0.83 -3.45
N ASP A 234 28.49 1.22 -4.02
CA ASP A 234 28.27 2.62 -4.43
C ASP A 234 28.30 3.58 -3.23
N ARG A 235 27.75 3.15 -2.09
CA ARG A 235 27.80 3.92 -0.84
C ARG A 235 29.24 4.13 -0.38
N GLU A 236 30.08 3.11 -0.45
CA GLU A 236 31.49 3.20 -0.05
C GLU A 236 32.29 4.13 -0.96
N ILE A 237 32.18 3.98 -2.29
CA ILE A 237 32.91 4.85 -3.23
C ILE A 237 32.44 6.31 -3.15
N CYS A 238 31.15 6.55 -2.89
CA CYS A 238 30.65 7.90 -2.68
C CYS A 238 31.16 8.53 -1.37
N SER A 239 31.56 7.72 -0.40
CA SER A 239 32.09 8.17 0.90
C SER A 239 33.62 8.39 0.88
N GLN A 240 34.32 7.89 -0.14
CA GLN A 240 35.77 8.02 -0.26
C GLN A 240 36.16 9.30 -1.00
N GLU A 241 37.28 9.92 -0.63
CA GLU A 241 37.96 10.91 -1.47
C GLU A 241 38.81 10.17 -2.51
N THR A 242 38.48 10.35 -3.79
CA THR A 242 39.23 9.76 -4.90
C THR A 242 39.91 10.86 -5.68
N ALA A 243 41.23 10.75 -5.83
CA ALA A 243 42.06 11.72 -6.54
C ALA A 243 43.06 11.01 -7.46
N GLY A 244 43.44 11.68 -8.54
CA GLY A 244 44.43 11.20 -9.51
C GLY A 244 43.83 10.58 -10.77
N GLN A 245 44.67 10.43 -11.79
CA GLN A 245 44.29 9.84 -13.07
C GLN A 245 44.31 8.32 -12.95
N LYS A 246 43.16 7.70 -13.21
CA LYS A 246 42.98 6.25 -13.19
C LYS A 246 42.49 5.75 -14.56
N ARG A 247 42.51 4.44 -14.76
CA ARG A 247 42.18 3.82 -16.06
C ARG A 247 40.72 3.99 -16.44
N TYR A 248 39.83 4.01 -15.45
CA TYR A 248 38.40 4.16 -15.61
C TYR A 248 37.90 5.37 -14.81
N VAL A 249 36.80 5.96 -15.27
CA VAL A 249 36.09 7.03 -14.57
C VAL A 249 34.62 6.64 -14.49
N LEU A 250 34.14 6.33 -13.29
CA LEU A 250 32.72 6.15 -13.06
C LEU A 250 32.07 7.52 -12.92
N THR A 251 31.02 7.76 -13.70
CA THR A 251 30.15 8.92 -13.53
C THR A 251 28.90 8.48 -12.77
N THR A 252 28.72 8.96 -11.55
CA THR A 252 27.57 8.63 -10.70
C THR A 252 27.06 9.86 -9.96
N GLN A 253 26.02 9.72 -9.15
CA GLN A 253 25.53 10.78 -8.26
C GLN A 253 25.92 10.46 -6.83
N CYS A 254 26.68 11.34 -6.19
CA CYS A 254 26.99 11.25 -4.77
C CYS A 254 26.42 12.48 -4.05
N ASN A 255 25.64 12.27 -2.99
CA ASN A 255 24.91 13.32 -2.26
C ASN A 255 24.01 14.18 -3.17
N GLY A 256 23.41 13.57 -4.19
CA GLY A 256 22.58 14.27 -5.18
C GLY A 256 23.36 15.10 -6.21
N GLU A 257 24.69 15.08 -6.17
CA GLU A 257 25.54 15.80 -7.12
C GLU A 257 26.28 14.83 -8.05
N LYS A 258 26.40 15.19 -9.34
CA LYS A 258 27.16 14.41 -10.31
C LYS A 258 28.64 14.40 -9.90
N ARG A 259 29.21 13.20 -9.77
CA ARG A 259 30.60 12.98 -9.41
C ARG A 259 31.30 12.06 -10.40
N GLU A 260 32.53 12.41 -10.74
CA GLU A 260 33.46 11.56 -11.47
C GLU A 260 34.41 10.88 -10.47
N ILE A 261 34.43 9.56 -10.46
CA ILE A 261 35.22 8.74 -9.53
C ILE A 261 36.26 7.96 -10.35
N PRO A 262 37.54 8.36 -10.29
CA PRO A 262 38.62 7.61 -10.94
C PRO A 262 38.83 6.24 -10.25
N MET A 263 38.96 5.17 -11.03
CA MET A 263 39.14 3.79 -10.54
C MET A 263 40.05 2.94 -11.43
N ASP A 264 40.76 1.98 -10.83
CA ASP A 264 41.71 1.10 -11.53
C ASP A 264 41.00 -0.03 -12.31
N GLU A 265 39.83 -0.46 -11.81
CA GLU A 265 38.99 -1.51 -12.37
C GLU A 265 37.55 -1.01 -12.51
N PRO A 266 36.78 -1.50 -13.51
CA PRO A 266 35.38 -1.15 -13.63
C PRO A 266 34.57 -1.64 -12.41
N PRO A 267 33.42 -1.02 -12.12
CA PRO A 267 32.56 -1.48 -11.03
C PRO A 267 32.17 -2.95 -11.23
N PRO A 268 32.02 -3.71 -10.13
CA PRO A 268 31.48 -5.07 -10.22
C PRO A 268 30.06 -5.00 -10.80
N SER A 269 29.75 -5.92 -11.71
CA SER A 269 28.40 -6.09 -12.25
C SER A 269 28.06 -7.57 -12.32
N GLU A 270 26.89 -7.92 -11.81
CA GLU A 270 26.40 -9.29 -11.79
C GLU A 270 25.92 -9.71 -13.17
N HIS A 271 26.51 -10.79 -13.71
CA HIS A 271 26.11 -11.35 -15.00
C HIS A 271 25.12 -12.50 -14.77
N ILE A 272 23.83 -12.16 -14.68
CA ILE A 272 22.79 -13.12 -14.28
C ILE A 272 21.46 -12.87 -14.99
N ALA A 273 20.77 -13.95 -15.33
CA ALA A 273 19.37 -13.94 -15.77
C ALA A 273 18.44 -14.11 -14.56
N VAL A 274 17.88 -13.00 -14.07
CA VAL A 274 16.96 -13.01 -12.93
C VAL A 274 15.56 -13.38 -13.42
N LYS A 275 15.03 -14.49 -12.90
CA LYS A 275 13.74 -15.07 -13.29
C LYS A 275 12.75 -14.98 -12.14
N TYR A 276 11.52 -14.56 -12.44
CA TYR A 276 10.43 -14.56 -11.47
C TYR A 276 9.08 -14.72 -12.18
N PRO A 277 8.07 -15.37 -11.59
CA PRO A 277 8.12 -16.14 -10.36
C PRO A 277 8.89 -17.45 -10.51
N ILE A 278 9.42 -17.93 -9.39
CA ILE A 278 10.15 -19.21 -9.27
C ILE A 278 9.83 -19.85 -7.91
N GLY A 279 9.78 -21.18 -7.85
CA GLY A 279 9.54 -21.89 -6.60
C GLY A 279 8.06 -22.01 -6.24
N SER A 280 7.65 -21.66 -5.02
CA SER A 280 6.27 -21.92 -4.55
C SER A 280 5.71 -20.78 -3.70
N GLY A 281 4.39 -20.76 -3.54
CA GLY A 281 3.70 -19.74 -2.74
C GLY A 281 3.43 -18.44 -3.51
N ILE A 282 3.49 -18.51 -4.84
CA ILE A 282 3.35 -17.37 -5.75
C ILE A 282 1.90 -16.91 -5.81
N ASP A 283 1.65 -15.61 -5.71
CA ASP A 283 0.32 -15.07 -5.94
C ASP A 283 -0.13 -15.33 -7.39
N PRO A 284 -1.35 -15.82 -7.64
CA PRO A 284 -1.78 -16.17 -8.99
C PRO A 284 -2.16 -14.96 -9.85
N SER A 285 -2.30 -13.77 -9.26
CA SER A 285 -2.86 -12.59 -9.93
C SER A 285 -2.10 -11.32 -9.61
N TYR A 286 -2.09 -10.41 -10.58
CA TYR A 286 -1.75 -9.00 -10.42
C TYR A 286 -3.04 -8.17 -10.43
N ASP A 287 -3.15 -7.20 -9.53
CA ASP A 287 -4.41 -6.47 -9.29
C ASP A 287 -4.61 -5.24 -10.18
N GLY A 288 -3.62 -4.88 -11.02
CA GLY A 288 -3.72 -3.75 -11.94
C GLY A 288 -3.49 -2.39 -11.30
N LYS A 289 -2.99 -2.32 -10.05
CA LYS A 289 -2.88 -1.05 -9.30
C LYS A 289 -1.51 -0.39 -9.35
N GLU A 290 -0.58 -0.89 -10.16
CA GLU A 290 0.71 -0.23 -10.33
C GLU A 290 0.54 1.11 -11.05
N VAL A 291 1.28 2.12 -10.60
CA VAL A 291 1.25 3.46 -11.18
C VAL A 291 2.68 3.83 -11.60
N PRO A 292 2.95 4.06 -12.90
CA PRO A 292 2.03 3.87 -14.02
C PRO A 292 1.73 2.38 -14.30
N SER A 293 0.59 2.08 -14.92
CA SER A 293 0.21 0.69 -15.21
C SER A 293 0.96 0.15 -16.42
N PRO A 294 1.61 -1.03 -16.35
CA PRO A 294 2.27 -1.66 -17.48
C PRO A 294 1.29 -2.18 -18.54
N VAL A 295 0.03 -2.41 -18.16
CA VAL A 295 -1.03 -2.94 -19.03
C VAL A 295 -2.34 -2.15 -18.85
N PRO A 296 -2.37 -0.86 -19.25
CA PRO A 296 -3.45 0.07 -18.88
C PRO A 296 -4.83 -0.30 -19.46
N ASP A 297 -4.87 -1.09 -20.52
CA ASP A 297 -6.09 -1.61 -21.14
C ASP A 297 -6.59 -2.93 -20.53
N LEU A 298 -5.82 -3.52 -19.60
CA LEU A 298 -6.20 -4.74 -18.87
C LEU A 298 -6.56 -4.40 -17.41
N GLY A 299 -7.55 -5.12 -16.87
CA GLY A 299 -7.87 -5.08 -15.44
C GLY A 299 -6.96 -6.04 -14.65
N LYS A 300 -7.56 -6.77 -13.70
CA LYS A 300 -6.87 -7.84 -12.96
C LYS A 300 -6.38 -8.94 -13.91
N THR A 301 -5.08 -9.23 -13.91
CA THR A 301 -4.44 -10.24 -14.75
C THR A 301 -3.87 -11.40 -13.93
N GLY A 302 -3.24 -12.37 -14.60
CA GLY A 302 -2.31 -13.28 -13.96
C GLY A 302 -1.09 -12.54 -13.43
N ASN A 303 -0.43 -13.11 -12.42
CA ASN A 303 0.86 -12.60 -11.95
C ASN A 303 1.85 -12.64 -13.12
N PRO A 304 2.45 -11.50 -13.53
CA PRO A 304 3.33 -11.47 -14.69
C PRO A 304 4.57 -12.34 -14.46
N ILE A 305 5.06 -12.95 -15.53
CA ILE A 305 6.28 -13.74 -15.56
C ILE A 305 7.36 -12.89 -16.20
N SER A 306 8.51 -12.75 -15.57
CA SER A 306 9.59 -11.85 -15.98
C SER A 306 10.94 -12.56 -16.01
N ILE A 307 11.73 -12.21 -17.01
CA ILE A 307 13.16 -12.51 -17.09
C ILE A 307 13.91 -11.21 -17.42
N ALA A 308 14.97 -10.93 -16.66
CA ALA A 308 15.81 -9.76 -16.84
C ALA A 308 17.28 -10.19 -16.85
N PHE A 309 18.03 -9.76 -17.85
CA PHE A 309 19.46 -10.06 -17.98
C PHE A 309 20.28 -8.85 -17.50
N TYR A 310 21.09 -9.07 -16.47
CA TYR A 310 22.02 -8.10 -15.89
C TYR A 310 23.45 -8.41 -16.32
N GLY A 311 24.29 -7.37 -16.41
CA GLY A 311 25.67 -7.47 -16.92
C GLY A 311 25.79 -7.74 -18.42
N GLU A 312 24.68 -7.94 -19.12
CA GLU A 312 24.66 -8.30 -20.53
C GLU A 312 24.68 -7.06 -21.45
N THR A 313 25.51 -7.11 -22.48
CA THR A 313 25.66 -6.01 -23.46
C THR A 313 25.26 -6.41 -24.87
N SER A 314 25.20 -7.72 -25.17
CA SER A 314 24.76 -8.20 -26.46
C SER A 314 23.23 -8.14 -26.59
N PRO A 315 22.70 -7.67 -27.74
CA PRO A 315 21.25 -7.63 -27.98
C PRO A 315 20.60 -9.00 -27.84
N ILE A 316 19.44 -9.03 -27.16
CA ILE A 316 18.63 -10.24 -26.97
C ILE A 316 17.41 -10.16 -27.87
N ARG A 317 17.29 -11.08 -28.82
CA ARG A 317 16.11 -11.19 -29.69
C ARG A 317 15.23 -12.35 -29.26
N VAL A 318 14.06 -12.05 -28.73
CA VAL A 318 13.10 -13.09 -28.29
C VAL A 318 12.55 -13.86 -29.49
N GLU A 319 12.47 -15.18 -29.36
CA GLU A 319 11.83 -16.06 -30.33
C GLU A 319 10.52 -16.64 -29.81
N SER A 320 10.47 -17.02 -28.53
CA SER A 320 9.23 -17.47 -27.88
C SER A 320 9.27 -17.29 -26.38
N TYR A 321 8.10 -16.99 -25.79
CA TYR A 321 7.90 -16.91 -24.35
C TYR A 321 6.59 -17.61 -23.98
N LYS A 322 6.69 -18.83 -23.45
CA LYS A 322 5.56 -19.73 -23.23
C LYS A 322 5.37 -20.03 -21.76
N LEU A 323 4.09 -20.22 -21.40
CA LEU A 323 3.66 -20.64 -20.07
C LEU A 323 2.78 -21.88 -20.20
N THR A 324 3.15 -22.97 -19.57
CA THR A 324 2.44 -24.25 -19.63
C THR A 324 1.99 -24.68 -18.25
N SER A 325 0.79 -25.27 -18.17
CA SER A 325 0.23 -25.90 -16.98
C SER A 325 -0.03 -27.40 -17.27
N PRO A 326 -0.38 -28.21 -16.26
CA PRO A 326 -0.84 -29.59 -16.48
C PRO A 326 -2.05 -29.71 -17.41
N LYS A 327 -2.81 -28.64 -17.63
CA LYS A 327 -3.97 -28.59 -18.55
C LYS A 327 -3.59 -28.18 -19.98
N GLY A 328 -2.31 -27.88 -20.23
CA GLY A 328 -1.80 -27.36 -21.51
C GLY A 328 -1.26 -25.94 -21.40
N GLU A 329 -0.94 -25.37 -22.56
CA GLU A 329 -0.37 -24.02 -22.72
C GLU A 329 -1.40 -22.93 -22.35
N VAL A 330 -0.95 -21.93 -21.59
CA VAL A 330 -1.70 -20.71 -21.31
C VAL A 330 -1.52 -19.78 -22.51
N SER A 331 -2.37 -19.94 -23.52
CA SER A 331 -2.20 -19.26 -24.81
C SER A 331 -2.63 -17.79 -24.83
N ASN A 332 -3.52 -17.37 -23.91
CA ASN A 332 -3.98 -15.99 -23.84
C ASN A 332 -3.05 -15.15 -22.95
N THR A 333 -1.91 -14.77 -23.54
CA THR A 333 -0.85 -13.97 -22.89
C THR A 333 -0.53 -12.73 -23.71
N ARG A 334 0.07 -11.74 -23.05
CA ARG A 334 0.66 -10.56 -23.69
C ARG A 334 2.12 -10.44 -23.26
N MET A 335 3.01 -10.36 -24.23
CA MET A 335 4.42 -10.09 -23.97
C MET A 335 4.69 -8.58 -23.99
N LEU A 336 5.45 -8.10 -23.01
CA LEU A 336 6.04 -6.77 -22.99
C LEU A 336 7.57 -6.84 -23.04
N ASP A 337 8.15 -5.88 -23.73
CA ASP A 337 9.59 -5.57 -23.79
C ASP A 337 9.78 -4.04 -23.92
N ALA A 338 11.03 -3.58 -24.02
CA ALA A 338 11.33 -2.15 -24.16
C ALA A 338 10.65 -1.47 -25.37
N SER A 339 10.34 -2.21 -26.44
CA SER A 339 9.78 -1.64 -27.67
C SER A 339 8.29 -1.35 -27.58
N ASN A 340 7.57 -2.06 -26.70
CA ASN A 340 6.11 -1.96 -26.59
C ASN A 340 5.62 -1.63 -25.17
N ASP A 341 6.53 -1.41 -24.22
CA ASP A 341 6.19 -0.90 -22.89
C ASP A 341 5.57 0.52 -23.00
N PRO A 342 4.29 0.69 -22.62
CA PRO A 342 3.61 1.98 -22.71
C PRO A 342 4.29 3.09 -21.90
N ASN A 343 5.02 2.73 -20.83
CA ASN A 343 5.65 3.71 -19.94
C ASN A 343 7.15 3.87 -20.21
N ARG A 344 7.75 3.06 -21.10
CA ARG A 344 9.19 3.10 -21.46
C ARG A 344 10.13 2.97 -20.25
N LEU A 345 9.76 2.12 -19.30
CA LEU A 345 10.53 1.81 -18.10
C LEU A 345 11.27 0.48 -18.21
N LEU A 346 10.84 -0.44 -19.08
CA LEU A 346 11.58 -1.66 -19.36
C LEU A 346 12.85 -1.36 -20.17
N THR A 347 13.96 -1.98 -19.77
CA THR A 347 15.22 -1.95 -20.54
C THR A 347 15.20 -2.99 -21.66
N GLU A 348 16.12 -2.87 -22.63
CA GLU A 348 16.25 -3.81 -23.76
C GLU A 348 16.54 -5.26 -23.34
N THR A 349 16.94 -5.48 -22.08
CA THR A 349 17.25 -6.79 -21.50
C THR A 349 16.15 -7.31 -20.57
N GLN A 350 14.99 -6.65 -20.50
CA GLN A 350 13.88 -7.01 -19.64
C GLN A 350 12.66 -7.46 -20.46
N PHE A 351 12.15 -8.66 -20.15
CA PHE A 351 11.05 -9.28 -20.88
C PHE A 351 9.99 -9.80 -19.91
N VAL A 352 8.72 -9.55 -20.24
CA VAL A 352 7.59 -9.83 -19.35
C VAL A 352 6.47 -10.52 -20.13
N LEU A 353 5.87 -11.55 -19.55
CA LEU A 353 4.71 -12.25 -20.08
C LEU A 353 3.55 -12.12 -19.10
N PHE A 354 2.49 -11.42 -19.50
CA PHE A 354 1.25 -11.27 -18.75
C PHE A 354 0.23 -12.33 -19.19
N PRO A 355 -0.18 -13.26 -18.31
CA PRO A 355 -1.39 -14.02 -18.54
C PRO A 355 -2.60 -13.08 -18.43
N VAL A 356 -3.45 -13.01 -19.46
CA VAL A 356 -4.56 -12.04 -19.50
C VAL A 356 -5.60 -12.28 -18.40
N LYS A 357 -5.62 -13.47 -17.79
CA LYS A 357 -6.49 -13.84 -16.65
C LYS A 357 -5.65 -14.34 -15.47
N PRO A 358 -6.17 -14.20 -14.22
CA PRO A 358 -5.59 -14.84 -13.04
C PRO A 358 -5.24 -16.31 -13.28
N LEU A 359 -4.07 -16.72 -12.80
CA LEU A 359 -3.64 -18.11 -12.82
C LEU A 359 -4.47 -18.95 -11.84
N GLU A 360 -4.49 -20.26 -12.04
CA GLU A 360 -5.17 -21.17 -11.11
C GLU A 360 -4.38 -21.28 -9.81
N TYR A 361 -5.06 -21.34 -8.67
CA TYR A 361 -4.43 -21.55 -7.36
C TYR A 361 -3.90 -22.98 -7.23
N ASN A 362 -2.82 -23.15 -6.46
CA ASN A 362 -2.18 -24.43 -6.19
C ASN A 362 -1.81 -25.22 -7.47
N THR A 363 -1.48 -24.51 -8.54
CA THR A 363 -1.13 -25.08 -9.84
C THR A 363 0.34 -24.83 -10.12
N GLU A 364 1.03 -25.87 -10.60
CA GLU A 364 2.40 -25.77 -11.08
C GLU A 364 2.39 -25.30 -12.52
N TYR A 365 3.28 -24.38 -12.84
CA TYR A 365 3.48 -23.83 -14.16
C TYR A 365 4.95 -23.97 -14.57
N THR A 366 5.16 -24.26 -15.85
CA THR A 366 6.48 -24.30 -16.49
C THR A 366 6.58 -23.15 -17.46
N VAL A 367 7.68 -22.42 -17.40
CA VAL A 367 7.99 -21.31 -18.28
C VAL A 367 9.11 -21.72 -19.22
N GLU A 368 8.97 -21.39 -20.49
CA GLU A 368 10.02 -21.57 -21.51
C GLU A 368 10.24 -20.24 -22.23
N PHE A 369 11.48 -19.72 -22.17
CA PHE A 369 11.90 -18.50 -22.84
C PHE A 369 13.05 -18.81 -23.79
N THR A 370 12.81 -18.67 -25.10
CA THR A 370 13.81 -18.92 -26.14
C THR A 370 14.17 -17.61 -26.82
N TYR A 371 15.46 -17.37 -26.99
CA TYR A 371 16.00 -16.15 -27.54
C TYR A 371 17.26 -16.41 -28.37
N LEU A 372 17.59 -15.47 -29.26
CA LEU A 372 18.89 -15.38 -29.90
C LEU A 372 19.75 -14.33 -29.21
N GLN A 373 21.01 -14.68 -29.02
CA GLN A 373 22.06 -13.79 -28.54
C GLN A 373 23.38 -14.25 -29.17
N ASP A 374 24.16 -13.33 -29.73
CA ASP A 374 25.43 -13.64 -30.43
C ASP A 374 25.29 -14.73 -31.51
N ASN A 375 24.18 -14.70 -32.25
CA ASN A 375 23.79 -15.73 -33.25
C ASN A 375 23.63 -17.15 -32.68
N GLN A 376 23.58 -17.31 -31.36
CA GLN A 376 23.28 -18.57 -30.70
C GLN A 376 21.86 -18.57 -30.18
N ARG A 377 21.15 -19.68 -30.43
CA ARG A 377 19.84 -19.92 -29.86
C ARG A 377 19.98 -20.47 -28.45
N LYS A 378 19.41 -19.79 -27.47
CA LYS A 378 19.41 -20.17 -26.06
C LYS A 378 17.98 -20.34 -25.55
N THR A 379 17.80 -21.21 -24.55
CA THR A 379 16.50 -21.44 -23.91
C THR A 379 16.68 -21.46 -22.39
N GLU A 380 15.88 -20.64 -21.71
CA GLU A 380 15.71 -20.67 -20.26
C GLU A 380 14.41 -21.40 -19.91
N THR A 381 14.47 -22.30 -18.93
CA THR A 381 13.30 -23.02 -18.45
C THR A 381 13.27 -23.02 -16.93
N TRP A 382 12.13 -22.70 -16.34
CA TRP A 382 11.94 -22.74 -14.90
C TRP A 382 10.48 -23.03 -14.55
N THR A 383 10.23 -23.35 -13.28
CA THR A 383 8.90 -23.68 -12.79
C THR A 383 8.54 -22.85 -11.57
N PHE A 384 7.24 -22.65 -11.39
CA PHE A 384 6.70 -22.09 -10.17
C PHE A 384 5.34 -22.67 -9.84
N ARG A 385 4.97 -22.63 -8.55
CA ARG A 385 3.67 -23.07 -8.05
C ARG A 385 2.94 -21.92 -7.38
N THR A 386 1.72 -21.66 -7.86
CA THR A 386 0.84 -20.68 -7.22
C THR A 386 0.43 -21.14 -5.82
N ARG A 387 0.19 -20.19 -4.92
CA ARG A 387 -0.22 -20.49 -3.55
C ARG A 387 -1.58 -21.17 -3.52
N ARG A 388 -1.88 -21.82 -2.40
CA ARG A 388 -3.22 -22.33 -2.11
C ARG A 388 -4.19 -21.16 -1.87
N LYS A 389 -5.44 -21.36 -2.27
CA LYS A 389 -6.53 -20.43 -1.97
C LYS A 389 -6.75 -20.38 -0.45
N ARG A 390 -6.77 -19.18 0.14
CA ARG A 390 -7.00 -19.00 1.58
C ARG A 390 -8.45 -18.56 1.81
N GLY A 391 -9.39 -19.52 1.70
CA GLY A 391 -10.82 -19.33 2.02
C GLY A 391 -11.72 -18.90 0.85
N LEU A 392 -13.03 -18.76 1.12
CA LEU A 392 -14.06 -18.51 0.09
C LEU A 392 -14.01 -17.10 -0.53
N PHE A 393 -13.43 -16.11 0.15
CA PHE A 393 -13.45 -14.69 -0.23
C PHE A 393 -12.14 -14.18 -0.86
N ASP A 394 -11.21 -15.08 -1.16
CA ASP A 394 -9.97 -14.80 -1.89
C ASP A 394 -10.34 -14.80 -3.40
N PHE A 395 -10.59 -13.61 -3.97
CA PHE A 395 -11.04 -13.43 -5.36
C PHE A 395 -10.03 -12.67 -6.19
#